data_AF-A0A9Q3KEN9-F1
#
_entry.id   AF-A0A9Q3KEN9-F1
#
_cell.length_a   1.000
_cell.length_b   1.000
_cell.length_c   1.000
_cell.angle_alpha   90.00
_cell.angle_beta   90.00
_cell.angle_gamma   90.00
#
_symmetry.space_group_name_H-M   'P 1'
#
loop_
_entity.id
_entity.type
_entity.pdbx_description
1 polymer ?
#
loop_
_entity_poly.entity_id
_entity_poly.type
_entity_poly.pdbx_seq_one_letter_code
_entity_poly.pdbx_strand_id
1 'polypeptide(L)'
;MEDIPRMFYAYGMEYKDHEGYTHEWVTLLPAVQLAYNKSQHSTTGKTLAVVEKGWNPLLPVDHLEKNLLAIHPTAKDFHDMWKRACDTAAKCIAEAKEYNKQRWDKTHMEPEFKEGTSLVKPYFQTEEDKFPSRKKNPTPPDIVEVEDFPGPVSKIIRARKIRLNGKDQRQYLVRFKHQTADNDKWLAEDAIPDGKLHLSRFRASRRTEQSPQ
;
A
#
# COMPACT_ATOMS: atom_id res chain seq x y z
N MET A 1 2.39 -15.19 -9.28
CA MET A 1 2.42 -13.90 -10.03
C MET A 1 3.85 -13.34 -10.13
N GLU A 2 4.80 -13.76 -9.28
CA GLU A 2 6.24 -13.47 -9.44
C GLU A 2 6.87 -14.10 -10.71
N ASP A 3 6.19 -15.06 -11.33
CA ASP A 3 6.69 -15.78 -12.50
C ASP A 3 6.49 -15.09 -13.84
N ILE A 4 5.64 -14.05 -13.97
CA ILE A 4 5.52 -13.34 -15.24
C ILE A 4 6.80 -12.54 -15.51
N PRO A 5 7.30 -11.70 -14.59
CA PRO A 5 8.60 -11.07 -14.80
C PRO A 5 9.73 -12.12 -14.97
N ARG A 6 9.76 -13.20 -14.17
CA ARG A 6 10.82 -14.23 -14.25
C ARG A 6 10.78 -15.05 -15.54
N MET A 7 9.61 -15.43 -16.04
CA MET A 7 9.50 -16.08 -17.36
C MET A 7 9.99 -15.13 -18.46
N PHE A 8 9.66 -13.85 -18.38
CA PHE A 8 10.00 -12.89 -19.43
C PHE A 8 11.48 -12.45 -19.38
N TYR A 9 12.09 -12.30 -18.20
CA TYR A 9 13.53 -12.06 -18.05
C TYR A 9 14.40 -13.25 -18.48
N ALA A 10 13.86 -14.47 -18.50
CA ALA A 10 14.60 -15.67 -18.88
C ALA A 10 14.81 -15.83 -20.40
N TYR A 11 13.98 -15.19 -21.24
CA TYR A 11 14.07 -15.30 -22.71
C TYR A 11 14.99 -14.25 -23.36
N GLY A 12 15.62 -13.35 -22.59
CA GLY A 12 16.44 -12.26 -23.13
C GLY A 12 15.60 -11.06 -23.60
N MET A 13 16.27 -9.95 -23.93
CA MET A 13 15.60 -8.69 -24.34
C MET A 13 14.95 -8.74 -25.73
N GLU A 14 15.16 -9.83 -26.46
CA GLU A 14 14.74 -10.03 -27.85
C GLU A 14 14.06 -11.40 -27.99
N TYR A 15 12.81 -11.41 -28.45
CA TYR A 15 12.09 -12.62 -28.80
C TYR A 15 12.15 -12.82 -30.31
N LYS A 16 12.50 -14.03 -30.78
CA LYS A 16 12.51 -14.37 -32.21
C LYS A 16 11.30 -15.22 -32.55
N ASP A 17 10.48 -14.72 -33.47
CA ASP A 17 9.36 -15.46 -34.03
C ASP A 17 9.86 -16.59 -34.94
N HIS A 18 8.97 -17.53 -35.25
CA HIS A 18 9.22 -18.64 -36.19
C HIS A 18 9.56 -18.17 -37.62
N GLU A 19 9.25 -16.92 -37.96
CA GLU A 19 9.61 -16.26 -39.21
C GLU A 19 10.97 -15.53 -39.16
N GLY A 20 11.66 -15.56 -38.01
CA GLY A 20 12.98 -14.94 -37.83
C GLY A 20 12.95 -13.45 -37.46
N TYR A 21 11.76 -12.86 -37.31
CA TYR A 21 11.62 -11.47 -36.81
C TYR A 21 11.95 -11.39 -35.33
N THR A 22 12.86 -10.48 -34.98
CA THR A 22 13.15 -10.08 -33.60
C THR A 22 12.15 -9.04 -33.14
N HIS A 23 11.35 -9.37 -32.14
CA HIS A 23 10.48 -8.42 -31.47
C HIS A 23 11.21 -7.83 -30.26
N GLU A 24 11.38 -6.51 -30.24
CA GLU A 24 11.77 -5.81 -29.02
C GLU A 24 10.65 -5.95 -27.99
N TRP A 25 11.00 -6.19 -26.73
CA TRP A 25 10.02 -6.36 -25.65
C TRP A 25 9.02 -5.20 -25.54
N VAL A 26 9.44 -3.96 -25.84
CA VAL A 26 8.59 -2.77 -25.83
C VAL A 26 7.44 -2.91 -26.84
N THR A 27 7.68 -3.57 -27.98
CA THR A 27 6.64 -3.81 -29.00
C THR A 27 5.58 -4.81 -28.55
N LEU A 28 5.93 -5.70 -27.60
CA LEU A 28 5.05 -6.72 -27.05
C LEU A 28 4.25 -6.23 -25.83
N LEU A 29 4.68 -5.15 -25.17
CA LEU A 29 4.00 -4.60 -23.99
C LEU A 29 2.50 -4.36 -24.19
N PRO A 30 2.03 -3.76 -25.31
CA PRO A 30 0.60 -3.54 -25.50
C PRO A 30 -0.19 -4.85 -25.54
N ALA A 31 0.36 -5.89 -26.19
CA ALA A 31 -0.26 -7.20 -26.27
C ALA A 31 -0.33 -7.89 -24.90
N VAL A 32 0.74 -7.80 -24.11
CA VAL A 32 0.78 -8.35 -22.74
C VAL A 32 -0.21 -7.62 -21.83
N GLN A 33 -0.23 -6.28 -21.87
CA GLN A 33 -1.17 -5.49 -21.09
C GLN A 33 -2.62 -5.84 -21.43
N LEU A 34 -2.92 -6.01 -22.72
CA LEU A 34 -4.24 -6.41 -23.18
C LEU A 34 -4.63 -7.79 -22.66
N ALA A 35 -3.72 -8.77 -22.78
CA ALA A 35 -3.93 -10.12 -22.29
C ALA A 35 -4.16 -10.15 -20.77
N TYR A 36 -3.35 -9.40 -20.01
CA TYR A 36 -3.49 -9.28 -18.56
C TYR A 36 -4.85 -8.69 -18.18
N ASN A 37 -5.22 -7.57 -18.78
CA ASN A 37 -6.49 -6.88 -18.52
C ASN A 37 -7.72 -7.73 -18.83
N LYS A 38 -7.59 -8.67 -19.78
CA LYS A 38 -8.61 -9.62 -20.24
C LYS A 38 -8.61 -10.94 -19.48
N SER A 39 -7.55 -11.26 -18.75
CA SER A 39 -7.45 -12.50 -17.99
C SER A 39 -8.30 -12.44 -16.72
N GLN A 40 -8.95 -13.54 -16.34
CA GLN A 40 -9.70 -13.63 -15.09
C GLN A 40 -8.75 -13.91 -13.93
N HIS A 41 -8.86 -13.13 -12.86
CA HIS A 41 -8.06 -13.36 -11.65
C HIS A 41 -8.74 -14.37 -10.73
N SER A 42 -7.95 -15.29 -10.16
CA SER A 42 -8.44 -16.35 -9.26
C SER A 42 -9.15 -15.83 -8.01
N THR A 43 -8.71 -14.68 -7.47
CA THR A 43 -9.24 -14.12 -6.22
C THR A 43 -10.59 -13.43 -6.41
N THR A 44 -10.79 -12.74 -7.53
CA THR A 44 -11.99 -11.92 -7.77
C THR A 44 -12.96 -12.54 -8.77
N GLY A 45 -12.53 -13.54 -9.54
CA GLY A 45 -13.31 -14.15 -10.63
C GLY A 45 -13.64 -13.19 -11.78
N LYS A 46 -13.11 -11.98 -11.75
CA LYS A 46 -13.36 -10.90 -12.72
C LYS A 46 -12.06 -10.54 -13.44
N THR A 47 -12.20 -10.03 -14.65
CA THR A 47 -11.08 -9.45 -15.41
C THR A 47 -10.72 -8.09 -14.84
N LEU A 48 -9.44 -7.71 -14.85
CA LEU A 48 -9.00 -6.43 -14.30
C LEU A 48 -9.71 -5.23 -14.94
N ALA A 49 -9.93 -5.25 -16.26
CA ALA A 49 -10.65 -4.18 -16.96
C ALA A 49 -12.06 -3.92 -16.40
N VAL A 50 -12.75 -4.96 -15.96
CA VAL A 50 -14.09 -4.86 -15.35
C VAL A 50 -13.99 -4.33 -13.92
N VAL A 51 -12.95 -4.69 -13.18
CA VAL A 51 -12.75 -4.19 -11.81
C VAL A 51 -12.37 -2.71 -11.81
N GLU A 52 -11.49 -2.29 -12.72
CA GLU A 52 -11.00 -0.91 -12.80
C GLU A 52 -11.97 0.03 -13.52
N LYS A 53 -12.49 -0.40 -14.67
CA LYS A 53 -13.23 0.47 -15.60
C LYS A 53 -14.72 0.13 -15.67
N GLY A 54 -15.14 -1.01 -15.11
CA GLY A 54 -16.52 -1.48 -15.17
C GLY A 54 -16.92 -2.15 -16.49
N TRP A 55 -16.03 -2.20 -17.49
CA TRP A 55 -16.30 -2.81 -18.79
C TRP A 55 -15.04 -3.46 -19.38
N ASN A 56 -15.25 -4.44 -20.27
CA ASN A 56 -14.18 -5.16 -20.93
C ASN A 56 -14.08 -4.70 -22.40
N PRO A 57 -12.92 -4.21 -22.89
CA PRO A 57 -12.82 -3.67 -24.25
C PRO A 57 -13.04 -4.73 -25.32
N LEU A 58 -13.92 -4.48 -26.29
CA LEU A 58 -14.13 -5.42 -27.40
C LEU A 58 -12.87 -5.51 -28.26
N LEU A 59 -12.51 -6.73 -28.65
CA LEU A 59 -11.40 -7.00 -29.54
C LEU A 59 -11.90 -7.10 -30.98
N PRO A 60 -11.04 -6.87 -32.00
CA PRO A 60 -11.41 -7.09 -33.40
C PRO A 60 -11.98 -8.50 -33.67
N VAL A 61 -11.49 -9.50 -32.93
CA VAL A 61 -12.01 -10.88 -32.96
C VAL A 61 -13.43 -11.03 -32.44
N ASP A 62 -13.88 -10.14 -31.54
CA ASP A 62 -15.24 -10.14 -31.00
C ASP A 62 -16.24 -9.57 -32.02
N HIS A 63 -15.76 -8.74 -32.96
CA HIS A 63 -16.55 -8.14 -34.04
C HIS A 63 -16.61 -8.98 -35.31
N LEU A 64 -15.82 -10.07 -35.39
CA LEU A 64 -15.90 -11.03 -36.50
C LEU A 64 -17.22 -11.79 -36.40
N GLU A 65 -18.19 -11.42 -37.24
CA GLU A 65 -19.47 -12.12 -37.33
C GLU A 65 -19.24 -13.60 -37.68
N LYS A 66 -19.81 -14.51 -36.89
CA LYS A 66 -19.71 -15.97 -37.11
C LYS A 66 -20.33 -16.42 -38.43
N ASN A 67 -21.12 -15.55 -39.08
CA ASN A 67 -21.90 -15.83 -40.29
C ASN A 67 -21.40 -15.09 -41.54
N LEU A 68 -20.17 -14.56 -41.53
CA LEU A 68 -19.59 -13.93 -42.73
C LEU A 68 -19.49 -14.95 -43.87
N LEU A 69 -20.37 -14.77 -44.85
CA LEU A 69 -20.43 -15.48 -46.12
C LEU A 69 -19.09 -15.34 -46.85
N ALA A 70 -18.48 -16.48 -47.18
CA ALA A 70 -17.25 -16.61 -47.97
C ALA A 70 -16.00 -15.89 -47.40
N ILE A 71 -15.50 -16.40 -46.28
CA ILE A 71 -14.10 -16.14 -45.86
C ILE A 71 -13.16 -16.68 -46.96
N HIS A 72 -12.23 -15.84 -47.44
CA HIS A 72 -11.20 -16.27 -48.39
C HIS A 72 -10.47 -17.51 -47.86
N PRO A 73 -10.18 -18.54 -48.67
CA PRO A 73 -9.59 -19.81 -48.19
C PRO A 73 -8.35 -19.59 -47.33
N THR A 74 -7.45 -18.69 -47.72
CA THR A 74 -6.26 -18.34 -46.93
C THR A 74 -6.57 -17.80 -45.54
N ALA A 75 -7.61 -16.96 -45.40
CA ALA A 75 -7.99 -16.41 -44.10
C ALA A 75 -8.62 -17.49 -43.21
N LYS A 76 -9.34 -18.45 -43.81
CA LYS A 76 -9.87 -19.62 -43.10
C LYS A 76 -8.74 -20.53 -42.63
N ASP A 77 -7.79 -20.85 -43.51
CA ASP A 77 -6.63 -21.68 -43.19
C ASP A 77 -5.80 -21.06 -42.06
N PHE A 78 -5.57 -19.74 -42.12
CA PHE A 78 -4.87 -19.00 -41.07
C PHE A 78 -5.62 -19.04 -39.74
N HIS A 79 -6.94 -18.85 -39.74
CA HIS A 79 -7.77 -18.95 -38.53
C HIS A 79 -7.73 -20.34 -37.91
N ASP A 80 -7.82 -21.38 -38.72
CA ASP A 80 -7.77 -22.78 -38.24
C ASP A 80 -6.37 -23.10 -37.68
N MET A 81 -5.31 -22.62 -38.34
CA MET A 81 -3.94 -22.69 -37.82
C MET A 81 -3.82 -21.96 -36.47
N TRP A 82 -4.31 -20.72 -36.39
CA TRP A 82 -4.27 -19.91 -35.18
C TRP A 82 -5.00 -20.56 -34.01
N LYS A 83 -6.21 -21.08 -34.25
CA LYS A 83 -6.97 -21.83 -33.24
C LYS A 83 -6.20 -23.04 -32.73
N ARG A 84 -5.62 -23.85 -33.63
CA ARG A 84 -4.80 -25.00 -33.23
C ARG A 84 -3.61 -24.57 -32.37
N ALA A 85 -2.94 -23.48 -32.73
CA ALA A 85 -1.83 -22.92 -31.96
C ALA A 85 -2.28 -22.42 -30.57
N CYS A 86 -3.43 -21.78 -30.47
CA CYS A 86 -4.00 -21.39 -29.17
C CYS A 86 -4.34 -22.61 -28.31
N ASP A 87 -4.95 -23.64 -28.91
CA ASP A 87 -5.33 -24.87 -28.21
C ASP A 87 -4.10 -25.64 -27.70
N THR A 88 -3.03 -25.71 -28.51
CA THR A 88 -1.77 -26.34 -28.09
C THR A 88 -1.09 -25.53 -26.98
N ALA A 89 -1.01 -24.21 -27.12
CA ALA A 89 -0.45 -23.35 -26.08
C ALA A 89 -1.22 -23.49 -24.75
N ALA A 90 -2.55 -23.52 -24.80
CA ALA A 90 -3.39 -23.71 -23.63
C ALA A 90 -3.12 -25.07 -22.95
N LYS A 91 -2.96 -26.15 -23.73
CA LYS A 91 -2.59 -27.47 -23.22
C LYS A 91 -1.21 -27.45 -22.56
N CYS A 92 -0.20 -26.87 -23.21
CA CYS A 92 1.15 -26.77 -22.65
C CYS A 92 1.16 -26.00 -21.32
N ILE A 93 0.38 -24.91 -21.20
CA ILE A 93 0.25 -24.15 -19.94
C ILE A 93 -0.42 -25.01 -18.85
N ALA A 94 -1.46 -25.76 -19.20
CA ALA A 94 -2.16 -26.64 -18.26
C ALA A 94 -1.23 -27.76 -17.76
N GLU A 95 -0.52 -28.43 -18.67
CA GLU A 95 0.46 -29.48 -18.36
C GLU A 95 1.61 -28.92 -17.49
N ALA A 96 2.14 -27.74 -17.81
CA ALA A 96 3.19 -27.09 -17.02
C ALA A 96 2.71 -26.75 -15.60
N LYS A 97 1.47 -26.25 -15.47
CA LYS A 97 0.86 -25.95 -14.16
C LYS A 97 0.70 -27.22 -13.33
N GLU A 98 0.26 -28.31 -13.94
CA GLU A 98 0.11 -29.60 -13.28
C GLU A 98 1.46 -30.19 -12.88
N TYR A 99 2.45 -30.16 -13.77
CA TYR A 99 3.82 -30.59 -13.48
C TYR A 99 4.41 -29.82 -12.29
N ASN A 100 4.28 -28.49 -12.29
CA ASN A 100 4.77 -27.65 -11.20
C ASN A 100 4.07 -27.98 -9.87
N LYS A 101 2.75 -28.21 -9.90
CA LYS A 101 1.99 -28.66 -8.72
C LYS A 101 2.50 -30.00 -8.22
N GLN A 102 2.58 -31.02 -9.08
CA GLN A 102 3.04 -32.36 -8.69
C GLN A 102 4.48 -32.33 -8.15
N ARG A 103 5.36 -31.51 -8.74
CA ARG A 103 6.73 -31.33 -8.27
C ARG A 103 6.76 -30.66 -6.90
N TRP A 104 5.94 -29.62 -6.70
CA TRP A 104 5.81 -28.94 -5.43
C TRP A 104 5.33 -29.90 -4.36
N ASP A 105 4.21 -30.60 -4.58
CA ASP A 105 3.61 -31.54 -3.63
C ASP A 105 4.58 -32.68 -3.25
N LYS A 106 5.44 -33.14 -4.19
CA LYS A 106 6.46 -34.16 -3.92
C LYS A 106 7.65 -33.65 -3.08
N THR A 107 8.04 -32.39 -3.26
CA THR A 107 9.25 -31.84 -2.64
C THR A 107 8.95 -31.03 -1.37
N HIS A 108 7.74 -30.48 -1.26
CA HIS A 108 7.29 -29.67 -0.15
C HIS A 108 6.37 -30.51 0.74
N MET A 109 6.96 -31.12 1.76
CA MET A 109 6.23 -31.65 2.89
C MET A 109 6.08 -30.52 3.92
N GLU A 110 4.86 -30.25 4.37
CA GLU A 110 4.66 -29.33 5.49
C GLU A 110 5.41 -29.89 6.72
N PRO A 111 6.27 -29.07 7.37
CA PRO A 111 6.97 -29.53 8.55
C PRO A 111 5.97 -29.82 9.67
N GLU A 112 6.04 -31.02 10.24
CA GLU A 112 5.23 -31.38 11.41
C GLU A 112 5.79 -30.67 12.65
N PHE A 113 5.05 -29.69 13.14
CA PHE A 113 5.43 -28.95 14.35
C PHE A 113 4.93 -29.68 15.59
N LYS A 114 5.85 -30.12 16.45
CA LYS A 114 5.48 -30.67 17.76
C LYS A 114 5.08 -29.54 18.71
N GLU A 115 4.08 -29.80 19.56
CA GLU A 115 3.66 -28.88 20.61
C GLU A 115 4.87 -28.49 21.49
N GLY A 116 5.09 -27.18 21.66
CA GLY A 116 6.25 -26.62 22.38
C GLY A 116 7.41 -26.14 21.50
N THR A 117 7.35 -26.32 20.18
CA THR A 117 8.32 -25.70 19.26
C THR A 117 7.93 -24.24 18.96
N SER A 118 8.85 -23.31 19.22
CA SER A 118 8.65 -21.89 18.87
C SER A 118 8.68 -21.74 17.35
N LEU A 119 7.56 -21.31 16.76
CA LEU A 119 7.45 -21.01 15.32
C LEU A 119 8.22 -19.74 14.92
N VAL A 120 8.68 -18.97 15.90
CA VAL A 120 9.46 -17.76 15.69
C VAL A 120 10.91 -18.15 15.47
N LYS A 121 11.49 -17.70 14.35
CA LYS A 121 12.94 -17.85 14.11
C LYS A 121 13.70 -17.25 15.30
N PRO A 122 14.57 -18.01 15.98
CA PRO A 122 15.36 -17.46 17.07
C PRO A 122 16.18 -16.28 16.55
N TYR A 123 16.14 -15.18 17.31
CA TYR A 123 16.93 -14.02 16.98
C TYR A 123 18.40 -14.32 17.22
N PHE A 124 19.21 -14.28 16.17
CA PHE A 124 20.66 -14.36 16.26
C PHE A 124 21.24 -12.97 15.97
N GLN A 125 22.23 -12.55 16.76
CA GLN A 125 23.01 -11.37 16.41
C GLN A 125 23.70 -11.62 15.06
N THR A 126 23.69 -10.62 14.18
CA THR A 126 24.37 -10.75 12.88
C THR A 126 25.87 -10.75 13.11
N GLU A 127 26.56 -11.81 12.67
CA GLU A 127 28.02 -11.86 12.61
C GLU A 127 28.52 -10.89 11.54
N GLU A 128 29.08 -9.76 11.97
CA GLU A 128 29.54 -8.69 11.07
C GLU A 128 30.72 -9.15 10.20
N ASP A 129 31.56 -10.07 10.71
CA ASP A 129 32.70 -10.65 9.99
C ASP A 129 32.29 -11.52 8.79
N LYS A 130 31.17 -12.23 8.91
CA LYS A 130 30.67 -13.14 7.88
C LYS A 130 29.85 -12.41 6.81
N PHE A 131 29.27 -11.27 7.17
CA PHE A 131 28.41 -10.49 6.28
C PHE A 131 28.77 -8.99 6.31
N PRO A 132 29.96 -8.60 5.84
CA PRO A 132 30.46 -7.22 5.91
C PRO A 132 29.65 -6.22 5.08
N SER A 133 28.88 -6.69 4.09
CA SER A 133 27.98 -5.88 3.27
C SER A 133 26.64 -5.54 3.94
N ARG A 134 26.31 -6.18 5.07
CA ARG A 134 25.04 -5.99 5.78
C ARG A 134 25.11 -4.76 6.68
N LYS A 135 25.03 -3.57 6.09
CA LYS A 135 24.92 -2.32 6.85
C LYS A 135 23.58 -2.28 7.58
N LYS A 136 23.57 -1.99 8.89
CA LYS A 136 22.34 -1.73 9.62
C LYS A 136 21.74 -0.43 9.07
N ASN A 137 20.54 -0.51 8.51
CA ASN A 137 19.80 0.70 8.19
C ASN A 137 19.56 1.48 9.48
N PRO A 138 19.67 2.81 9.48
CA PRO A 138 19.28 3.61 10.63
C PRO A 138 17.83 3.24 10.97
N THR A 139 17.58 2.94 12.24
CA THR A 139 16.21 2.75 12.73
C THR A 139 15.41 3.99 12.33
N PRO A 140 14.20 3.83 11.75
CA PRO A 140 13.32 4.96 11.52
C PRO A 140 13.20 5.76 12.82
N PRO A 141 13.23 7.09 12.77
CA PRO A 141 12.94 7.88 13.97
C PRO A 141 11.57 7.46 14.49
N ASP A 142 11.45 7.32 15.81
CA ASP A 142 10.14 7.12 16.43
C ASP A 142 9.20 8.21 15.93
N ILE A 143 7.98 7.80 15.57
CA ILE A 143 6.91 8.74 15.25
C ILE A 143 6.57 9.42 16.58
N VAL A 144 7.24 10.54 16.85
CA VAL A 144 6.83 11.44 17.91
C VAL A 144 5.50 12.00 17.44
N GLU A 145 4.40 11.64 18.10
CA GLU A 145 3.15 12.37 17.96
C GLU A 145 3.51 13.84 18.17
N VAL A 146 3.41 14.64 17.12
CA VAL A 146 3.61 16.09 17.23
C VAL A 146 2.53 16.53 18.20
N GLU A 147 2.90 16.78 19.46
CA GLU A 147 2.00 17.38 20.42
C GLU A 147 1.44 18.62 19.74
N ASP A 148 0.13 18.60 19.44
CA ASP A 148 -0.59 19.68 18.80
C ASP A 148 -0.33 20.94 19.61
N PHE A 149 0.69 21.71 19.25
CA PHE A 149 1.01 22.96 19.90
C PHE A 149 -0.20 23.85 19.61
N PRO A 150 -1.08 24.06 20.61
CA PRO A 150 -2.24 24.89 20.38
C PRO A 150 -1.65 26.29 20.23
N GLY A 151 -1.91 26.92 19.08
CA GLY A 151 -1.21 28.11 18.61
C GLY A 151 -1.19 29.30 19.60
N PRO A 152 -0.83 30.52 19.16
CA PRO A 152 -0.61 31.64 20.08
C PRO A 152 -1.81 31.90 21.00
N VAL A 153 -1.53 32.17 22.28
CA VAL A 153 -2.55 32.40 23.31
C VAL A 153 -3.33 33.68 23.03
N SER A 154 -4.65 33.62 23.13
CA SER A 154 -5.53 34.79 23.04
C SER A 154 -5.77 35.41 24.41
N LYS A 155 -6.37 34.64 25.33
CA LYS A 155 -6.73 35.11 26.67
C LYS A 155 -6.88 33.97 27.68
N ILE A 156 -6.77 34.33 28.96
CA ILE A 156 -7.08 33.46 30.09
C ILE A 156 -8.51 33.76 30.55
N ILE A 157 -9.32 32.72 30.71
CA ILE A 157 -10.74 32.86 31.04
C ILE A 157 -10.99 32.58 32.53
N ARG A 158 -10.38 31.52 33.07
CA ARG A 158 -10.61 31.06 34.44
C ARG A 158 -9.32 30.62 35.10
N ALA A 159 -9.36 30.58 36.42
CA ALA A 159 -8.32 29.98 37.24
C ALA A 159 -8.96 28.96 38.19
N ARG A 160 -8.26 27.84 38.43
CA ARG A 160 -8.64 26.83 39.43
C ARG A 160 -7.40 26.38 40.20
N LYS A 161 -7.60 25.89 41.42
CA LYS A 161 -6.55 25.29 42.25
C LYS A 161 -6.81 23.79 42.32
N ILE A 162 -5.84 22.97 41.96
CA ILE A 162 -5.93 21.51 41.99
C ILE A 162 -4.73 20.96 42.74
N ARG A 163 -4.94 19.85 43.45
CA ARG A 163 -3.86 19.09 44.07
C ARG A 163 -3.47 17.93 43.15
N LEU A 164 -2.32 18.05 42.50
CA LEU A 164 -1.74 17.05 41.60
C LEU A 164 -0.44 16.54 42.24
N ASN A 165 -0.28 15.22 42.34
CA ASN A 165 0.91 14.58 42.95
C ASN A 165 1.25 15.14 44.35
N GLY A 166 0.23 15.40 45.17
CA GLY A 166 0.38 15.91 46.53
C GLY A 166 0.70 17.41 46.65
N LYS A 167 1.01 18.09 45.54
CA LYS A 167 1.30 19.53 45.48
C LYS A 167 0.09 20.32 45.00
N ASP A 168 -0.13 21.46 45.64
CA ASP A 168 -1.16 22.41 45.26
C ASP A 168 -0.68 23.27 44.07
N GLN A 169 -1.27 23.09 42.89
CA GLN A 169 -0.94 23.82 41.69
C GLN A 169 -2.13 24.65 41.19
N ARG A 170 -1.85 25.87 40.71
CA ARG A 170 -2.84 26.70 40.03
C ARG A 170 -2.82 26.41 38.53
N GLN A 171 -3.99 26.15 37.96
CA GLN A 171 -4.18 26.00 36.53
C GLN A 171 -5.06 27.13 36.01
N TYR A 172 -4.82 27.52 34.76
CA TYR A 172 -5.53 28.57 34.07
C TYR A 172 -6.16 28.00 32.80
N LEU A 173 -7.42 28.35 32.55
CA LEU A 173 -8.12 27.96 31.32
C LEU A 173 -7.73 28.93 30.21
N VAL A 174 -7.00 28.43 29.23
CA VAL A 174 -6.40 29.23 28.16
C VAL A 174 -7.20 29.04 26.87
N ARG A 175 -7.56 30.16 26.24
CA ARG A 175 -8.12 30.19 24.90
C ARG A 175 -7.07 30.57 23.89
N PHE A 176 -6.95 29.78 22.83
CA PHE A 176 -6.00 29.99 21.75
C PHE A 176 -6.58 30.85 20.63
N LYS A 177 -5.73 31.59 19.91
CA LYS A 177 -6.18 32.39 18.77
C LYS A 177 -6.70 31.47 17.67
N HIS A 178 -7.79 31.90 17.02
CA HIS A 178 -8.43 31.19 15.90
C HIS A 178 -8.96 29.79 16.24
N GLN A 179 -9.13 29.47 17.53
CA GLN A 179 -9.75 28.22 17.98
C GLN A 179 -11.09 28.49 18.68
N THR A 180 -12.00 27.52 18.57
CA THR A 180 -13.29 27.52 19.26
C THR A 180 -13.15 27.18 20.74
N ALA A 181 -14.19 27.46 21.52
CA ALA A 181 -14.23 27.19 22.96
C ALA A 181 -14.00 25.72 23.32
N ASP A 182 -14.30 24.80 22.40
CA ASP A 182 -14.12 23.36 22.59
C ASP A 182 -12.65 22.95 22.72
N ASN A 183 -11.72 23.80 22.25
CA ASN A 183 -10.28 23.59 22.33
C ASN A 183 -9.62 24.33 23.52
N ASP A 184 -10.40 24.94 24.42
CA ASP A 184 -9.86 25.61 25.60
C ASP A 184 -9.23 24.56 26.55
N LYS A 185 -7.94 24.71 26.88
CA LYS A 185 -7.20 23.75 27.72
C LYS A 185 -6.79 24.37 29.06
N TRP A 186 -6.81 23.56 30.12
CA TRP A 186 -6.29 23.93 31.43
C TRP A 186 -4.79 23.73 31.47
N LEU A 187 -4.03 24.82 31.55
CA LEU A 187 -2.56 24.80 31.57
C LEU A 187 -2.01 25.32 32.89
N ALA A 188 -0.84 24.79 33.29
CA ALA A 188 -0.05 25.32 34.39
C ALA A 188 0.60 26.66 34.02
N GLU A 189 0.98 27.47 35.01
CA GLU A 189 1.64 28.77 34.79
C GLU A 189 2.86 28.69 33.87
N ASP A 190 3.66 27.62 34.02
CA ASP A 190 4.90 27.40 33.26
C ASP A 190 4.66 26.93 31.82
N ALA A 191 3.49 26.36 31.54
CA ALA A 191 3.15 25.76 30.25
C ALA A 191 2.44 26.74 29.28
N ILE A 192 2.24 28.00 29.70
CA ILE A 192 1.52 29.01 28.90
C ILE A 192 2.54 29.86 28.12
N PRO A 193 2.50 29.85 26.77
CA PRO A 193 3.28 30.78 25.96
C PRO A 193 2.97 32.23 26.33
N ASP A 194 4.00 33.05 26.54
CA ASP A 194 3.87 34.44 27.02
C ASP A 194 3.01 34.62 28.28
N GLY A 195 2.99 33.59 29.15
CA GLY A 195 2.08 33.49 30.29
C GLY A 195 2.09 34.71 31.22
N LYS A 196 3.24 35.33 31.46
CA LYS A 196 3.36 36.53 32.32
C LYS A 196 2.46 37.69 31.86
N LEU A 197 2.41 37.95 30.55
CA LEU A 197 1.60 39.03 29.98
C LEU A 197 0.10 38.75 30.17
N HIS A 198 -0.31 37.53 29.81
CA HIS A 198 -1.71 37.11 29.88
C HIS A 198 -2.22 37.00 31.32
N LEU A 199 -1.39 36.50 32.24
CA LEU A 199 -1.71 36.41 33.66
C LEU A 199 -1.82 37.78 34.32
N SER A 200 -0.95 38.71 33.96
CA SER A 200 -1.03 40.10 34.44
C SER A 200 -2.36 40.75 34.03
N ARG A 201 -2.73 40.63 32.75
CA ARG A 201 -4.02 41.14 32.23
C ARG A 201 -5.22 40.51 32.92
N PHE A 202 -5.20 39.19 33.12
CA PHE A 202 -6.28 38.46 33.80
C PHE A 202 -6.41 38.85 35.29
N ARG A 203 -5.29 39.02 35.99
CA ARG A 203 -5.28 39.48 37.38
C ARG A 203 -5.78 40.92 37.50
N ALA A 204 -5.45 41.78 36.53
CA ALA A 204 -5.96 43.16 36.47
C ALA A 204 -7.48 43.18 36.26
N SER A 205 -8.00 42.44 35.27
CA SER A 205 -9.45 42.40 34.98
C SER A 205 -10.27 41.90 36.18
N ARG A 206 -9.76 40.88 36.88
CA ARG A 206 -10.36 40.33 38.12
C ARG A 206 -10.46 41.33 39.27
N ARG A 207 -9.51 42.26 39.41
CA ARG A 207 -9.55 43.30 40.46
C ARG A 207 -10.63 44.35 40.17
N THR A 208 -10.75 44.75 38.90
CA THR A 208 -11.82 45.66 38.44
C THR A 208 -13.21 45.05 38.59
N GLU A 209 -13.38 43.75 38.34
CA GLU A 209 -14.65 43.04 38.56
C GLU A 209 -15.06 42.94 40.04
N GLN A 210 -14.10 42.96 40.96
CA GLN A 210 -14.32 42.81 42.41
C GLN A 210 -14.43 44.12 43.19
N SER A 211 -14.29 45.27 42.52
CA SER A 211 -14.50 46.58 43.13
C SER A 211 -15.90 47.09 42.74
N PRO A 212 -16.96 46.77 43.50
CA PRO A 212 -18.24 47.42 43.30
C PRO A 212 -18.12 48.89 43.74
N GLN A 213 -18.71 49.81 42.97
CA GLN A 213 -19.08 51.13 43.48
C GLN A 213 -20.13 50.98 44.58
#